data_AF-A0A3Q7TCK1-F1
#
_entry.id   AF-A0A3Q7TCK1-F1
#
_cell.length_a   1.000
_cell.length_b   1.000
_cell.length_c   1.000
_cell.angle_alpha   90.00
_cell.angle_beta   90.00
_cell.angle_gamma   90.00
#
_symmetry.space_group_name_H-M   'P 1'
#
loop_
_entity.id
_entity.type
_entity.pdbx_description
1 polymer ?
#
loop_
_entity_poly.entity_id
_entity_poly.type
_entity_poly.pdbx_seq_one_letter_code
_entity_poly.pdbx_strand_id
1 'polypeptide(L)'
;MTSVLVRKVLVSALSPLLRLSPHLAMPRALSTLLPGPFRAAGATGTKSTVWGLMGPLPLPGPLLPGLQPALGFKTKGVIKKRCRDCYRVKRRGRWYIYCKTNPKHKQRQM
;
A
#
# COMPACT_ATOMS: atom_id res chain seq x y z
N MET A 1 -18.07 -43.45 31.55
CA MET A 1 -18.41 -42.70 30.31
C MET A 1 -18.96 -41.30 30.57
N THR A 2 -19.55 -41.02 31.74
CA THR A 2 -20.09 -39.70 32.14
C THR A 2 -19.02 -38.63 32.41
N SER A 3 -17.84 -39.01 32.91
CA SER A 3 -16.73 -38.08 33.20
C SER A 3 -16.13 -37.40 31.95
N VAL A 4 -16.22 -38.05 30.79
CA VAL A 4 -15.69 -37.53 29.51
C VAL A 4 -16.59 -36.43 28.96
N LEU A 5 -17.91 -36.56 29.14
CA LEU A 5 -18.90 -35.57 28.70
C LEU A 5 -18.78 -34.29 29.54
N VAL A 6 -18.63 -34.42 30.86
CA VAL A 6 -18.46 -33.26 31.76
C VAL A 6 -17.17 -32.48 31.42
N ARG A 7 -16.06 -33.17 31.13
CA ARG A 7 -14.81 -32.51 30.69
C ARG A 7 -14.95 -31.79 29.36
N LYS A 8 -15.65 -32.38 28.37
CA LYS A 8 -15.87 -31.73 27.06
C LYS A 8 -16.72 -30.47 27.19
N VAL A 9 -17.77 -30.51 28.02
CA VAL A 9 -18.64 -29.35 28.27
C VAL A 9 -17.87 -28.22 28.95
N LEU A 10 -17.06 -28.52 29.97
CA LEU A 10 -16.20 -27.52 30.65
C LEU A 10 -15.17 -26.87 29.72
N VAL A 11 -14.50 -27.65 28.85
CA VAL A 11 -13.54 -27.10 27.88
C VAL A 11 -14.26 -26.22 26.85
N SER A 12 -15.46 -26.59 26.39
CA SER A 12 -16.23 -25.78 25.44
C SER A 12 -16.78 -24.47 26.02
N ALA A 13 -17.09 -24.44 27.32
CA ALA A 13 -17.63 -23.25 28.00
C ALA A 13 -16.55 -22.22 28.39
N LEU A 14 -15.30 -22.66 28.64
CA LEU A 14 -14.19 -21.78 29.01
C LEU A 14 -13.33 -21.32 27.81
N SER A 15 -13.43 -22.02 26.67
CA SER A 15 -12.72 -21.68 25.43
C SER A 15 -13.04 -20.31 24.82
N PRO A 16 -14.27 -19.76 24.92
CA PRO A 16 -14.59 -18.44 24.36
C PRO A 16 -13.93 -17.28 25.14
N LEU A 17 -13.60 -17.48 26.42
CA LEU A 17 -13.03 -16.44 27.28
C LEU A 17 -11.50 -16.29 27.13
N LEU A 18 -10.83 -17.28 26.52
CA LEU A 18 -9.39 -17.25 26.26
C LEU A 18 -9.02 -16.73 24.85
N ARG A 19 -10.00 -16.25 24.07
CA ARG A 19 -9.80 -15.71 22.71
C ARG A 19 -10.11 -14.20 22.58
N LEU A 20 -10.11 -13.47 23.69
CA LEU A 20 -10.26 -12.01 23.74
C LEU A 20 -8.97 -11.33 24.23
N SER A 21 -7.82 -11.76 23.70
CA SER A 21 -6.58 -10.99 23.82
C SER A 21 -5.88 -10.88 22.46
N PRO A 22 -6.29 -9.92 21.60
CA PRO A 22 -5.35 -9.24 20.75
C PRO A 22 -4.66 -8.18 21.62
N HIS A 23 -3.41 -8.49 21.95
CA HIS A 23 -2.38 -7.54 22.32
C HIS A 23 -2.73 -6.11 21.91
N LEU A 24 -2.84 -5.27 22.93
CA LEU A 24 -2.62 -3.83 22.90
C LEU A 24 -1.20 -3.57 22.37
N ALA A 25 -1.00 -3.79 21.07
CA ALA A 25 0.19 -3.41 20.35
C ALA A 25 0.06 -1.90 20.09
N MET A 26 0.45 -1.16 21.12
CA MET A 26 0.75 0.26 21.11
C MET A 26 1.28 0.71 19.74
N PRO A 27 0.58 1.60 19.00
CA PRO A 27 1.24 2.35 17.95
C PRO A 27 2.32 3.19 18.63
N ARG A 28 3.59 2.87 18.32
CA ARG A 28 4.74 3.68 18.70
C ARG A 28 4.45 5.14 18.35
N ALA A 29 4.51 5.97 19.38
CA ALA A 29 4.43 7.42 19.30
C ALA A 29 5.37 7.96 18.21
N LEU A 30 4.80 8.50 17.13
CA LEU A 30 5.51 9.41 16.25
C LEU A 30 5.48 10.79 16.92
N SER A 31 6.51 10.99 17.72
CA SER A 31 6.80 12.24 18.38
C SER A 31 7.07 13.34 17.33
N THR A 32 6.33 14.43 17.49
CA THR A 32 6.83 15.81 17.43
C THR A 32 7.76 16.20 16.28
N LEU A 33 7.19 16.69 15.19
CA LEU A 33 7.75 17.82 14.45
C LEU A 33 6.61 18.78 14.09
N LEU A 34 6.27 19.66 15.05
CA LEU A 34 5.76 20.99 14.71
C LEU A 34 6.90 21.74 14.00
N PRO A 35 6.59 22.36 12.87
CA PRO A 35 6.77 23.82 12.74
C PRO A 35 5.37 24.39 12.50
N GLY A 36 4.82 25.17 13.43
CA GLY A 36 5.14 26.59 13.48
C GLY A 36 4.09 27.36 12.66
N PRO A 37 3.46 28.41 13.20
CA PRO A 37 2.11 28.82 12.83
C PRO A 37 2.02 29.61 11.51
N PHE A 38 0.86 29.48 10.89
CA PHE A 38 0.31 30.41 9.91
C PHE A 38 0.41 31.87 10.39
N ARG A 39 1.28 32.67 9.76
CA ARG A 39 1.14 34.11 9.46
C ARG A 39 2.04 34.35 8.24
N ALA A 40 1.64 35.03 7.17
CA ALA A 40 1.06 36.36 7.17
C ALA A 40 0.08 36.58 6.01
N ALA A 41 -0.97 37.35 6.30
CA ALA A 41 -1.78 38.03 5.32
C ALA A 41 -1.07 39.31 4.84
N GLY A 42 -1.19 39.60 3.53
CA GLY A 42 -1.42 40.94 2.97
C GLY A 42 -0.30 41.97 2.94
N ALA A 43 0.16 42.30 1.72
CA ALA A 43 0.40 43.67 1.21
C ALA A 43 0.77 43.56 -0.29
N THR A 44 -0.16 43.85 -1.20
CA THR A 44 -0.22 45.09 -2.01
C THR A 44 1.03 45.40 -2.81
N GLY A 45 0.92 45.20 -4.14
CA GLY A 45 1.35 46.13 -5.18
C GLY A 45 2.84 46.46 -5.30
N THR A 46 3.47 45.93 -6.35
CA THR A 46 4.17 46.76 -7.34
C THR A 46 4.55 45.91 -8.56
N LYS A 47 4.14 46.38 -9.74
CA LYS A 47 4.65 45.89 -11.02
C LYS A 47 6.11 46.34 -11.12
N SER A 48 7.05 45.42 -11.30
CA SER A 48 8.37 45.75 -11.81
C SER A 48 8.78 44.70 -12.84
N THR A 49 8.56 45.12 -14.08
CA THR A 49 9.14 44.59 -15.30
C THR A 49 10.65 44.74 -15.25
N VAL A 50 11.40 43.65 -15.08
CA VAL A 50 12.72 43.47 -15.70
C VAL A 50 12.90 41.97 -15.97
N TRP A 51 12.51 41.53 -17.16
CA TRP A 51 12.97 40.28 -17.76
C TRP A 51 14.38 40.54 -18.28
N GLY A 52 15.39 40.45 -17.41
CA GLY A 52 16.75 40.87 -17.70
C GLY A 52 17.78 39.85 -17.27
N LEU A 53 18.15 38.98 -18.21
CA LEU A 53 19.54 38.57 -18.48
C LEU A 53 20.35 37.83 -17.40
N MET A 54 19.79 36.88 -16.66
CA MET A 54 20.58 35.99 -15.79
C MET A 54 20.06 34.55 -15.89
N GLY A 55 20.10 33.95 -17.08
CA GLY A 55 19.72 32.54 -17.26
C GLY A 55 20.92 31.63 -16.95
N PRO A 56 20.82 30.67 -16.00
CA PRO A 56 21.88 29.70 -15.77
C PRO A 56 22.09 28.85 -17.02
N LEU A 57 23.37 28.70 -17.40
CA LEU A 57 23.88 27.77 -18.40
C LEU A 57 23.17 26.40 -18.27
N PRO A 58 22.65 25.78 -19.35
CA PRO A 58 22.07 24.45 -19.25
C PRO A 58 23.21 23.46 -19.04
N LEU A 59 23.48 23.10 -17.78
CA LEU A 59 24.27 21.92 -17.49
C LEU A 59 23.62 20.74 -18.22
N PRO A 60 24.38 19.91 -18.96
CA PRO A 60 23.87 18.66 -19.48
C PRO A 60 23.50 17.78 -18.28
N GLY A 61 22.21 17.79 -17.92
CA GLY A 61 21.67 16.95 -16.87
C GLY A 61 22.01 15.49 -17.19
N PRO A 62 22.39 14.67 -16.19
CA PRO A 62 22.63 13.25 -16.44
C PRO A 62 21.40 12.67 -17.12
N LEU A 63 21.61 12.05 -18.28
CA LEU A 63 20.63 11.20 -18.95
C LEU A 63 20.40 10.00 -18.04
N LEU A 64 19.62 10.20 -16.97
CA LEU A 64 19.21 9.12 -16.09
C LEU A 64 18.45 8.12 -16.97
N PRO A 65 18.92 6.86 -17.09
CA PRO A 65 18.19 5.84 -17.81
C PRO A 65 16.79 5.79 -17.22
N GLY A 66 15.79 6.15 -18.04
CA GLY A 66 14.42 6.31 -17.60
C GLY A 66 14.02 5.11 -16.75
N LEU A 67 13.64 5.38 -15.50
CA LEU A 67 13.26 4.37 -14.53
C LEU A 67 11.98 3.69 -15.04
N GLN A 68 12.12 2.70 -15.92
CA GLN A 68 10.98 2.02 -16.51
C GLN A 68 10.26 1.28 -15.40
N PRO A 69 9.00 1.63 -15.09
CA PRO A 69 8.25 0.94 -14.05
C PRO A 69 8.16 -0.54 -14.43
N ALA A 70 8.74 -1.42 -13.61
CA ALA A 70 8.68 -2.85 -13.84
C ALA A 70 7.21 -3.26 -14.00
N LEU A 71 6.87 -3.89 -15.13
CA LEU A 71 5.51 -4.32 -15.46
C LEU A 71 5.12 -5.56 -14.62
N GLY A 72 4.98 -5.36 -13.32
CA GLY A 72 4.66 -6.38 -12.33
C GLY A 72 3.18 -6.79 -12.31
N PHE A 73 2.75 -7.36 -11.18
CA PHE A 73 1.36 -7.76 -10.96
C PHE A 73 0.52 -6.59 -10.43
N LYS A 74 -0.69 -6.42 -10.96
CA LYS A 74 -1.68 -5.51 -10.38
C LYS A 74 -2.37 -6.19 -9.20
N THR A 75 -2.23 -5.65 -7.99
CA THR A 75 -2.93 -6.18 -6.81
C THR A 75 -4.39 -5.72 -6.81
N LYS A 76 -5.35 -6.64 -6.62
CA LYS A 76 -6.80 -6.39 -6.66
C LYS A 76 -7.54 -7.26 -5.64
N GLY A 77 -8.62 -6.76 -5.05
CA GLY A 77 -9.49 -7.57 -4.18
C GLY A 77 -10.18 -8.71 -4.94
N VAL A 78 -10.78 -8.40 -6.09
CA VAL A 78 -11.38 -9.39 -6.99
C VAL A 78 -10.54 -9.51 -8.25
N ILE A 79 -10.09 -10.74 -8.53
CA ILE A 79 -9.32 -11.06 -9.73
C ILE A 79 -10.19 -11.78 -10.74
N LYS A 80 -10.06 -11.42 -12.02
CA LYS A 80 -10.81 -12.07 -13.13
C LYS A 80 -9.93 -12.27 -14.36
N LYS A 81 -10.24 -13.33 -15.12
CA LYS A 81 -9.64 -13.56 -16.44
C LYS A 81 -10.10 -12.46 -17.41
N ARG A 82 -9.18 -11.97 -18.25
CA ARG A 82 -9.47 -10.91 -19.25
C ARG A 82 -9.42 -11.42 -20.69
N CYS A 83 -8.63 -12.46 -20.95
CA CYS A 83 -8.57 -13.16 -22.22
C CYS A 83 -8.64 -14.68 -22.00
N ARG A 84 -8.69 -15.44 -23.10
CA ARG A 84 -8.76 -16.91 -23.09
C ARG A 84 -7.51 -17.56 -22.48
N ASP A 85 -6.35 -16.97 -22.69
CA ASP A 85 -5.07 -17.49 -22.17
C ASP A 85 -4.82 -17.16 -20.69
N CYS A 86 -5.71 -16.38 -20.07
CA CYS A 86 -5.61 -16.10 -18.64
C CYS A 86 -5.94 -17.36 -17.85
N TYR A 87 -5.05 -17.74 -16.92
CA TYR A 87 -5.28 -18.87 -16.03
C TYR A 87 -5.05 -18.47 -14.57
N ARG A 88 -5.85 -19.07 -13.68
CA ARG A 88 -5.87 -18.78 -12.25
C ARG A 88 -5.01 -19.80 -11.52
N VAL A 89 -4.10 -19.33 -10.67
CA VAL A 89 -3.21 -20.20 -9.87
C VAL A 89 -3.15 -19.72 -8.42
N LYS A 90 -3.05 -20.64 -7.46
CA LYS A 90 -2.78 -20.31 -6.06
C LYS A 90 -1.29 -20.51 -5.79
N ARG A 91 -0.60 -19.47 -5.31
CA ARG A 91 0.83 -19.51 -4.97
C ARG A 91 1.02 -18.73 -3.67
N ARG A 92 1.85 -19.23 -2.75
CA ARG A 92 2.15 -18.53 -1.49
C ARG A 92 0.89 -18.03 -0.75
N GLY A 93 -0.15 -18.86 -0.70
CA GLY A 93 -1.42 -18.54 -0.03
C GLY A 93 -2.37 -17.58 -0.77
N ARG A 94 -1.95 -16.94 -1.86
CA ARG A 94 -2.77 -15.95 -2.59
C ARG A 94 -3.15 -16.46 -3.98
N TRP A 95 -4.28 -15.99 -4.50
CA TRP A 95 -4.66 -16.25 -5.88
C TRP A 95 -4.01 -15.25 -6.86
N TYR A 96 -3.66 -15.74 -8.04
CA TYR A 96 -3.06 -14.96 -9.12
C TYR A 96 -3.74 -15.27 -10.45
N ILE A 97 -3.78 -14.28 -11.34
CA ILE A 97 -4.03 -14.49 -12.76
C ILE A 97 -2.70 -14.32 -13.49
N TYR A 98 -2.28 -15.35 -14.20
CA TYR A 98 -1.17 -15.31 -15.14
C TYR A 98 -1.71 -15.28 -16.56
N CYS A 99 -0.95 -14.67 -17.46
CA CYS A 99 -1.24 -14.61 -18.88
C CYS A 99 0.09 -14.56 -19.61
N LYS A 100 0.34 -15.52 -20.51
CA LYS A 100 1.59 -15.58 -21.31
C LYS A 100 1.54 -14.60 -22.47
N THR A 101 0.39 -14.49 -23.14
CA THR A 101 0.18 -13.63 -24.30
C THR A 101 0.17 -12.15 -23.94
N ASN A 102 -0.50 -11.78 -22.85
CA ASN A 102 -0.68 -10.39 -22.44
C ASN A 102 -0.24 -10.14 -20.99
N PRO A 103 1.01 -9.70 -20.74
CA PRO A 103 1.54 -9.44 -19.40
C PRO A 103 0.73 -8.41 -18.59
N LYS A 104 0.04 -7.49 -19.26
CA LYS A 104 -0.87 -6.50 -18.64
C LYS A 104 -2.07 -7.12 -17.89
N HIS A 105 -2.36 -8.41 -18.12
CA HIS A 105 -3.43 -9.15 -17.44
C HIS A 105 -3.01 -9.76 -16.09
N LYS A 106 -1.71 -9.72 -15.75
CA LYS A 106 -1.17 -10.24 -14.50
C LYS A 106 -1.81 -9.55 -13.29
N GLN A 107 -2.53 -10.32 -12.47
CA GLN A 107 -3.22 -9.83 -11.27
C GLN A 107 -2.84 -10.67 -10.05
N ARG A 108 -2.73 -10.02 -8.88
CA ARG A 108 -2.51 -10.64 -7.57
C ARG A 108 -3.71 -10.32 -6.67
N GLN A 109 -4.21 -11.31 -5.95
CA GLN A 109 -5.22 -11.08 -4.92
C GLN A 109 -4.62 -10.25 -3.76
N MET A 110 -5.31 -9.17 -3.39
CA MET A 110 -4.97 -8.38 -2.20
C MET A 110 -4.94 -9.24 -0.95
#